data_AF-X6LIY4-F1
#
_entry.id   AF-X6LIY4-F1
#
_cell.length_a   1.000
_cell.length_b   1.000
_cell.length_c   1.000
_cell.angle_alpha   90.00
_cell.angle_beta   90.00
_cell.angle_gamma   90.00
#
_symmetry.space_group_name_H-M   'P 1'
#
loop_
_entity.id
_entity.type
_entity.pdbx_description
1 polymer ?
#
loop_
_entity_poly.entity_id
_entity_poly.type
_entity_poly.pdbx_seq_one_letter_code
_entity_poly.pdbx_strand_id
1 'polypeptide(L)'
;ATNIDQLAKSNHQLPQYNVPFSMMINSNQYMKKKLIFGSYSVSSFHSKKIIFDNITIDGCVYAVDCIIDGFGNCYITQQLIPTNSSVIRYRFLSHVFTCPWPINIENVMELGRNSLDISKLREAIQLFRFALCFTLQTLHNFDIDVATSYYWLGKAYNHKGEYNKAIEYYEQNLKINLNQLGSDHINVANLYNNLGNVYNNKGEYDKAIEYYEKDLKISLSKLGHDHIGVAASYNNLGIVYQNKGEYDKAIGYHEKSLKIKLSKLEFEHIGIANSYNNLGNIYENKVEYDKAIEYYERSLKIKLNKLGSDHPEVASSYNNLGF
;
A
#
# COMPACT_ATOMS: atom_id res chain seq x y z
N ALA A 1 44.84 -30.86 1.18
CA ALA A 1 44.64 -30.73 2.64
C ALA A 1 45.67 -29.76 3.17
N THR A 2 45.24 -28.54 3.49
CA THR A 2 46.08 -27.54 4.15
C THR A 2 45.21 -26.91 5.22
N ASN A 3 45.76 -26.89 6.43
CA ASN A 3 45.06 -26.92 7.70
C ASN A 3 44.50 -25.52 8.06
N ILE A 4 43.17 -25.39 8.16
CA ILE A 4 42.44 -24.13 8.43
C ILE A 4 42.63 -23.66 9.89
N ASP A 5 43.08 -24.55 10.79
CA ASP A 5 43.19 -24.26 12.22
C ASP A 5 44.45 -23.47 12.64
N GLN A 6 45.38 -23.17 11.71
CA GLN A 6 46.58 -22.37 12.04
C GLN A 6 46.39 -20.84 11.93
N LEU A 7 45.24 -20.35 11.44
CA LEU A 7 44.96 -18.91 11.36
C LEU A 7 44.15 -18.37 12.56
N ALA A 8 43.75 -19.23 13.50
CA ALA A 8 42.95 -18.85 14.69
C ALA A 8 43.77 -18.31 15.87
N LYS A 9 45.11 -18.23 15.76
CA LYS A 9 45.99 -17.69 16.81
C LYS A 9 46.65 -16.38 16.39
N SER A 10 45.86 -15.31 16.33
CA SER A 10 46.32 -14.02 16.82
C SER A 10 45.16 -13.05 16.96
N ASN A 11 44.94 -12.59 18.20
CA ASN A 11 44.39 -11.26 18.44
C ASN A 11 45.34 -10.22 17.84
N HIS A 12 45.18 -9.93 16.54
CA HIS A 12 45.88 -8.83 15.89
C HIS A 12 44.91 -8.02 15.06
N GLN A 13 44.99 -6.71 15.27
CA GLN A 13 44.39 -5.63 14.49
C GLN A 13 44.15 -6.05 13.04
N LEU A 14 42.88 -6.13 12.65
CA LEU A 14 42.46 -6.44 11.28
C LEU A 14 43.16 -5.46 10.32
N PRO A 15 44.00 -5.95 9.38
CA PRO A 15 44.65 -5.08 8.41
C PRO A 15 43.59 -4.46 7.48
N GLN A 16 43.78 -3.18 7.14
CA GLN A 16 42.93 -2.39 6.26
C GLN A 16 43.06 -2.85 4.78
N TYR A 17 42.70 -4.08 4.47
CA TYR A 17 42.56 -4.52 3.09
C TYR A 17 41.13 -4.32 2.62
N ASN A 18 40.98 -3.81 1.40
CA ASN A 18 39.71 -3.73 0.72
C ASN A 18 39.15 -5.14 0.53
N VAL A 19 38.00 -5.46 1.15
CA VAL A 19 37.41 -6.79 1.03
C VAL A 19 36.32 -6.75 -0.06
N PRO A 20 36.42 -7.57 -1.12
CA PRO A 20 35.34 -7.71 -2.10
C PRO A 20 34.06 -8.21 -1.44
N PHE A 21 32.92 -7.68 -1.84
CA PHE A 21 31.63 -8.02 -1.25
C PHE A 21 31.28 -9.48 -1.50
N SER A 22 31.59 -10.01 -2.69
CA SER A 22 31.47 -11.44 -3.01
C SER A 22 32.22 -12.34 -2.01
N MET A 23 33.36 -11.88 -1.49
CA MET A 23 34.14 -12.59 -0.48
C MET A 23 33.48 -12.50 0.90
N MET A 24 32.92 -11.33 1.23
CA MET A 24 32.25 -11.12 2.52
C MET A 24 31.00 -11.98 2.68
N ILE A 25 30.15 -12.08 1.64
CA ILE A 25 28.89 -12.85 1.71
C ILE A 25 29.12 -14.37 1.83
N ASN A 26 30.31 -14.83 1.41
CA ASN A 26 30.69 -16.24 1.41
C ASN A 26 31.62 -16.60 2.58
N SER A 27 31.94 -15.65 3.45
CA SER A 27 32.91 -15.85 4.53
C SER A 27 32.31 -15.63 5.91
N ASN A 28 32.41 -16.66 6.76
CA ASN A 28 32.03 -16.59 8.18
C ASN A 28 32.92 -15.62 8.99
N GLN A 29 34.07 -15.20 8.43
CA GLN A 29 34.95 -14.22 9.07
C GLN A 29 34.39 -12.79 9.02
N TYR A 30 33.70 -12.44 7.93
CA TYR A 30 33.23 -11.07 7.67
C TYR A 30 31.71 -10.91 7.85
N MET A 31 30.96 -11.98 7.62
CA MET A 31 29.52 -12.03 7.81
C MET A 31 29.20 -12.33 9.28
N LYS A 32 28.68 -11.33 10.00
CA LYS A 32 28.35 -11.46 11.43
C LYS A 32 27.09 -12.29 11.65
N LYS A 33 26.09 -12.12 10.80
CA LYS A 33 24.81 -12.80 10.92
C LYS A 33 24.16 -12.90 9.54
N LYS A 34 23.69 -14.10 9.20
CA LYS A 34 22.81 -14.32 8.05
C LYS A 34 21.50 -14.89 8.56
N LEU A 35 20.41 -14.22 8.25
CA LEU A 35 19.07 -14.68 8.54
C LEU A 35 18.36 -14.94 7.22
N ILE A 36 17.68 -16.08 7.13
CA ILE A 36 16.94 -16.49 5.93
C ILE A 36 15.45 -16.53 6.31
N PHE A 37 14.61 -15.83 5.55
CA PHE A 37 13.17 -15.73 5.74
C PHE A 37 12.45 -15.97 4.41
N GLY A 38 11.95 -17.19 4.19
CA GLY A 38 11.34 -17.57 2.92
C GLY A 38 12.33 -17.38 1.77
N SER A 39 12.02 -16.49 0.82
CA SER A 39 12.90 -16.13 -0.31
C SER A 39 13.88 -14.99 -0.01
N TYR A 40 13.85 -14.39 1.18
CA TYR A 40 14.67 -13.24 1.55
C TYR A 40 15.85 -13.66 2.45
N SER A 41 16.99 -12.99 2.30
CA SER A 41 18.09 -13.10 3.26
C SER A 41 18.51 -11.73 3.76
N VAL A 42 18.67 -11.60 5.08
CA VAL A 42 19.32 -10.45 5.72
C VAL A 42 20.74 -10.85 6.05
N SER A 43 21.71 -10.14 5.49
CA SER A 43 23.12 -10.40 5.75
C SER A 43 23.75 -9.17 6.42
N SER A 44 24.35 -9.37 7.60
CA SER A 44 25.07 -8.32 8.32
C SER A 44 26.58 -8.44 8.16
N PHE A 45 27.22 -7.33 7.87
CA PHE A 45 28.65 -7.25 7.58
C PHE A 45 29.34 -6.21 8.46
N HIS A 46 30.60 -6.48 8.82
CA HIS A 46 31.45 -5.52 9.50
C HIS A 46 32.83 -5.53 8.86
N SER A 47 33.21 -4.41 8.23
CA SER A 47 34.53 -4.21 7.62
C SER A 47 34.80 -2.72 7.45
N LYS A 48 36.02 -2.26 7.75
CA LYS A 48 36.39 -0.84 7.53
C LYS A 48 36.18 -0.39 6.09
N LYS A 49 36.34 -1.29 5.10
CA LYS A 49 36.15 -1.01 3.68
C LYS A 49 35.59 -2.22 2.92
N ILE A 50 34.48 -2.00 2.21
CA ILE A 50 33.78 -2.98 1.36
C ILE A 50 33.88 -2.52 -0.08
N ILE A 51 34.24 -3.43 -0.99
CA ILE A 51 34.17 -3.18 -2.44
C ILE A 51 33.10 -4.05 -3.08
N PHE A 52 32.05 -3.44 -3.65
CA PHE A 52 31.12 -4.19 -4.50
C PHE A 52 31.77 -4.53 -5.84
N ASP A 53 31.80 -5.83 -6.16
CA ASP A 53 32.50 -6.40 -7.31
C ASP A 53 31.55 -7.20 -8.22
N ASN A 54 31.08 -6.58 -9.31
CA ASN A 54 30.25 -7.19 -10.38
C ASN A 54 29.26 -8.29 -9.90
N ILE A 55 28.48 -7.99 -8.86
CA ILE A 55 27.59 -8.96 -8.21
C ILE A 55 26.13 -8.48 -8.24
N THR A 56 25.22 -9.44 -8.40
CA THR A 56 23.78 -9.23 -8.20
C THR A 56 23.42 -9.66 -6.79
N ILE A 57 22.85 -8.74 -6.02
CA ILE A 57 22.45 -8.94 -4.63
C ILE A 57 20.93 -9.02 -4.59
N ASP A 58 20.43 -10.22 -4.27
CA ASP A 58 19.02 -10.49 -4.04
C ASP A 58 18.79 -10.77 -2.54
N GLY A 59 18.33 -9.73 -1.82
CA GLY A 59 18.19 -9.76 -0.37
C GLY A 59 18.39 -8.39 0.28
N CYS A 60 18.13 -8.30 1.59
CA CYS A 60 18.44 -7.11 2.38
C CYS A 60 19.89 -7.20 2.91
N VAL A 61 20.70 -6.19 2.64
CA VAL A 61 22.09 -6.11 3.12
C VAL A 61 22.20 -5.07 4.23
N TYR A 62 22.74 -5.46 5.38
CA TYR A 62 23.06 -4.58 6.50
C TYR A 62 24.58 -4.42 6.61
N ALA A 63 25.07 -3.19 6.45
CA ALA A 63 26.50 -2.89 6.56
C ALA A 63 26.77 -2.02 7.80
N VAL A 64 27.73 -2.44 8.63
CA VAL A 64 28.02 -1.82 9.94
C VAL A 64 29.47 -1.36 10.01
N ASP A 65 29.66 -0.06 10.25
CA ASP A 65 30.97 0.58 10.38
C ASP A 65 31.85 0.42 9.11
N CYS A 66 31.23 0.56 7.94
CA CYS A 66 31.86 0.28 6.65
C CYS A 66 31.92 1.49 5.73
N ILE A 67 33.07 1.70 5.06
CA ILE A 67 33.11 2.50 3.84
C ILE A 67 32.80 1.57 2.67
N ILE A 68 31.70 1.81 1.96
CA ILE A 68 31.31 1.08 0.77
C ILE A 68 31.82 1.87 -0.44
N ASP A 69 32.92 1.42 -1.03
CA ASP A 69 33.48 1.95 -2.28
C ASP A 69 33.17 0.95 -3.39
N GLY A 70 32.26 1.25 -4.31
CA GLY A 70 31.97 0.31 -5.41
C GLY A 70 32.82 0.57 -6.65
N PHE A 71 33.24 -0.50 -7.33
CA PHE A 71 33.89 -0.45 -8.64
C PHE A 71 33.30 -1.54 -9.53
N GLY A 72 32.78 -1.19 -10.71
CA GLY A 72 32.08 -2.13 -11.61
C GLY A 72 30.55 -1.93 -11.62
N ASN A 73 29.81 -2.95 -12.03
CA ASN A 73 28.34 -2.99 -12.12
C ASN A 73 27.76 -3.80 -10.95
N CYS A 74 27.34 -3.13 -9.87
CA CYS A 74 26.63 -3.76 -8.77
C CYS A 74 25.12 -3.58 -8.93
N TYR A 75 24.39 -4.70 -8.92
CA TYR A 75 22.93 -4.73 -9.01
C TYR A 75 22.35 -5.15 -7.67
N ILE A 76 21.83 -4.19 -6.91
CA ILE A 76 21.05 -4.51 -5.72
C ILE A 76 19.59 -4.57 -6.14
N THR A 77 19.03 -5.77 -6.21
CA THR A 77 17.63 -5.96 -6.64
C THR A 77 16.64 -5.61 -5.54
N GLN A 78 17.11 -5.51 -4.29
CA GLN A 78 16.31 -5.24 -3.10
C GLN A 78 16.82 -4.04 -2.28
N GLN A 79 17.70 -4.20 -1.27
CA GLN A 79 17.99 -3.11 -0.33
C GLN A 79 19.37 -3.14 0.36
N LEU A 80 19.89 -1.95 0.69
CA LEU A 80 21.14 -1.74 1.43
C LEU A 80 20.93 -0.78 2.62
N ILE A 81 21.26 -1.19 3.83
CA ILE A 81 21.01 -0.44 5.07
C ILE A 81 22.36 -0.04 5.69
N PRO A 82 22.80 1.22 5.49
CA PRO A 82 23.99 1.74 6.16
C PRO A 82 23.71 2.15 7.62
N THR A 83 24.73 2.03 8.48
CA THR A 83 24.74 2.71 9.78
C THR A 83 25.19 4.18 9.66
N ASN A 84 25.00 5.00 10.70
CA ASN A 84 25.52 6.38 10.73
C ASN A 84 27.06 6.46 10.59
N SER A 85 27.75 5.38 10.93
CA SER A 85 29.19 5.20 10.75
C SER A 85 29.57 4.70 9.34
N SER A 86 28.60 4.32 8.52
CA SER A 86 28.84 3.79 7.18
C SER A 86 28.82 4.91 6.14
N VAL A 87 29.76 4.87 5.19
CA VAL A 87 29.88 5.85 4.12
C VAL A 87 29.73 5.13 2.78
N ILE A 88 28.74 5.50 1.97
CA ILE A 88 28.52 4.91 0.64
C ILE A 88 29.08 5.85 -0.44
N ARG A 89 30.07 5.39 -1.19
CA ARG A 89 30.71 6.10 -2.30
C ARG A 89 30.56 5.29 -3.59
N TYR A 90 29.32 5.15 -4.05
CA TYR A 90 29.02 4.40 -5.27
C TYR A 90 27.68 4.81 -5.86
N ARG A 91 27.56 4.72 -7.20
CA ARG A 91 26.31 4.93 -7.92
C ARG A 91 25.75 3.58 -8.37
N PHE A 92 24.67 3.14 -7.74
CA PHE A 92 24.01 1.90 -8.10
C PHE A 92 23.23 2.04 -9.42
N LEU A 93 23.23 0.98 -10.23
CA LEU A 93 22.48 0.91 -11.49
C LEU A 93 20.98 0.71 -11.27
N SER A 94 20.59 0.15 -10.12
CA SER A 94 19.21 0.01 -9.67
C SER A 94 18.88 1.04 -8.58
N HIS A 95 17.59 1.29 -8.35
CA HIS A 95 17.15 2.06 -7.17
C HIS A 95 17.45 1.25 -5.92
N VAL A 96 18.47 1.68 -5.18
CA VAL A 96 18.84 1.11 -3.89
C VAL A 96 18.26 2.00 -2.83
N PHE A 97 17.34 1.45 -2.06
CA PHE A 97 16.81 2.14 -0.91
C PHE A 97 17.82 2.05 0.24
N THR A 98 18.27 3.21 0.72
CA THR A 98 19.19 3.33 1.87
C THR A 98 18.48 3.99 3.03
N CYS A 99 18.43 3.33 4.20
CA CYS A 99 17.95 3.93 5.44
C CYS A 99 19.04 3.90 6.52
N PRO A 100 19.24 4.99 7.29
CA PRO A 100 20.19 5.01 8.38
C PRO A 100 19.69 4.19 9.59
N TRP A 101 20.64 3.65 10.37
CA TRP A 101 20.37 2.99 11.64
C TRP A 101 20.38 3.98 12.82
N PRO A 102 19.50 3.86 13.84
CA PRO A 102 18.45 2.86 14.01
C PRO A 102 17.29 3.06 13.03
N ILE A 103 16.71 1.94 12.56
CA ILE A 103 15.59 1.99 11.61
C ILE A 103 14.34 2.49 12.33
N ASN A 104 13.88 3.68 11.95
CA ASN A 104 12.56 4.16 12.33
C ASN A 104 11.53 3.67 11.30
N ILE A 105 10.78 2.61 11.64
CA ILE A 105 9.79 2.00 10.75
C ILE A 105 8.63 2.94 10.44
N GLU A 106 8.20 3.76 11.39
CA GLU A 106 7.13 4.72 11.16
C GLU A 106 7.52 5.72 10.07
N ASN A 107 8.75 6.22 10.10
CA ASN A 107 9.30 7.09 9.05
C ASN A 107 9.40 6.38 7.69
N VAL A 108 9.82 5.11 7.66
CA VAL A 108 9.84 4.30 6.42
C VAL A 108 8.43 4.16 5.84
N MET A 109 7.44 3.87 6.70
CA MET A 109 6.05 3.76 6.30
C MET A 109 5.50 5.10 5.81
N GLU A 110 5.88 6.21 6.44
CA GLU A 110 5.51 7.56 6.01
C GLU A 110 6.09 7.91 4.64
N LEU A 111 7.39 7.66 4.42
CA LEU A 111 8.01 7.82 3.10
C LEU A 111 7.30 6.96 2.03
N GLY A 112 6.88 5.74 2.41
CA GLY A 112 6.12 4.86 1.54
C GLY A 112 4.76 5.44 1.15
N ARG A 113 4.03 6.00 2.13
CA ARG A 113 2.74 6.68 1.90
C ARG A 113 2.91 7.91 1.02
N ASN A 114 3.88 8.76 1.34
CA ASN A 114 4.19 9.96 0.55
C ASN A 114 4.55 9.60 -0.90
N SER A 115 5.34 8.54 -1.10
CA SER A 115 5.67 8.02 -2.43
C SER A 115 4.45 7.50 -3.18
N LEU A 116 3.51 6.86 -2.48
CA LEU A 116 2.25 6.37 -3.04
C LEU A 116 1.35 7.53 -3.48
N ASP A 117 1.27 8.60 -2.68
CA ASP A 117 0.43 9.78 -2.96
C ASP A 117 0.91 10.54 -4.20
N ILE A 118 2.23 10.63 -4.43
CA ILE A 118 2.80 11.18 -5.67
C ILE A 118 2.95 10.14 -6.79
N SER A 119 2.27 8.99 -6.69
CA SER A 119 2.24 7.92 -7.70
C SER A 119 3.60 7.28 -8.06
N LYS A 120 4.61 7.39 -7.19
CA LYS A 120 5.87 6.65 -7.31
C LYS A 120 5.71 5.22 -6.77
N LEU A 121 4.89 4.43 -7.47
CA LEU A 121 4.45 3.10 -7.02
C LEU A 121 5.60 2.13 -6.75
N ARG A 122 6.65 2.15 -7.57
CA ARG A 122 7.82 1.26 -7.40
C ARG A 122 8.55 1.55 -6.08
N GLU A 123 8.76 2.84 -5.78
CA GLU A 123 9.43 3.29 -4.57
C GLU A 123 8.57 2.96 -3.33
N ALA A 124 7.26 3.26 -3.38
CA ALA A 124 6.32 2.92 -2.31
C ALA A 124 6.30 1.42 -2.00
N ILE A 125 6.23 0.56 -3.04
CA ILE A 125 6.24 -0.90 -2.87
C ILE A 125 7.55 -1.38 -2.22
N GLN A 126 8.69 -0.82 -2.61
CA GLN A 126 9.99 -1.18 -2.01
C GLN A 126 10.02 -0.78 -0.53
N LEU A 127 9.56 0.43 -0.19
CA LEU A 127 9.46 0.93 1.18
C LEU A 127 8.56 0.06 2.07
N PHE A 128 7.37 -0.30 1.59
CA PHE A 128 6.46 -1.15 2.37
C PHE A 128 6.95 -2.59 2.49
N ARG A 129 7.62 -3.13 1.45
CA ARG A 129 8.26 -4.45 1.52
C ARG A 129 9.36 -4.47 2.56
N PHE A 130 10.15 -3.40 2.63
CA PHE A 130 11.17 -3.26 3.66
C PHE A 130 10.56 -3.24 5.06
N ALA A 131 9.56 -2.38 5.28
CA ALA A 131 8.89 -2.30 6.57
C ALA A 131 8.28 -3.64 6.98
N LEU A 132 7.64 -4.36 6.06
CA LEU A 132 7.14 -5.72 6.30
C LEU A 132 8.27 -6.68 6.69
N CYS A 133 9.37 -6.70 5.92
CA CYS A 133 10.51 -7.57 6.20
C CYS A 133 11.11 -7.29 7.58
N PHE A 134 11.24 -6.02 7.96
CA PHE A 134 11.79 -5.65 9.25
C PHE A 134 10.82 -5.97 10.40
N THR A 135 9.53 -5.62 10.27
CA THR A 135 8.53 -5.92 11.30
C THR A 135 8.38 -7.42 11.55
N LEU A 136 8.40 -8.25 10.51
CA LEU A 136 8.39 -9.72 10.66
C LEU A 136 9.62 -10.28 11.40
N GLN A 137 10.73 -9.52 11.46
CA GLN A 137 11.95 -9.93 12.18
C GLN A 137 11.94 -9.52 13.64
N THR A 138 11.32 -8.38 13.94
CA THR A 138 11.29 -7.79 15.28
C THR A 138 10.04 -8.16 16.06
N LEU A 139 8.95 -8.48 15.37
CA LEU A 139 7.63 -8.75 15.91
C LEU A 139 7.14 -10.14 15.48
N HIS A 140 6.09 -10.63 16.13
CA HIS A 140 5.44 -11.87 15.74
C HIS A 140 4.58 -11.69 14.47
N ASN A 141 4.40 -12.76 13.68
CA ASN A 141 3.63 -12.72 12.42
C ASN A 141 2.17 -12.25 12.55
N PHE A 142 1.63 -12.23 13.77
CA PHE A 142 0.27 -11.79 14.08
C PHE A 142 0.22 -10.40 14.68
N ASP A 143 1.28 -9.59 14.57
CA ASP A 143 1.32 -8.22 15.10
C ASP A 143 0.55 -7.23 14.20
N ILE A 144 -0.01 -6.18 14.81
CA ILE A 144 -0.78 -5.14 14.10
C ILE A 144 0.11 -4.30 13.18
N ASP A 145 1.40 -4.15 13.50
CA ASP A 145 2.37 -3.43 12.67
C ASP A 145 2.71 -4.22 11.40
N VAL A 146 2.77 -5.55 11.52
CA VAL A 146 2.89 -6.47 10.37
C VAL A 146 1.65 -6.36 9.49
N ALA A 147 0.46 -6.33 10.09
CA ALA A 147 -0.78 -6.11 9.35
C ALA A 147 -0.74 -4.76 8.61
N THR A 148 -0.34 -3.68 9.26
CA THR A 148 -0.24 -2.35 8.65
C THR A 148 0.65 -2.38 7.39
N SER A 149 1.80 -3.06 7.45
CA SER A 149 2.67 -3.22 6.28
C SER A 149 1.99 -3.98 5.12
N TYR A 150 1.25 -5.05 5.42
CA TYR A 150 0.44 -5.76 4.43
C TYR A 150 -0.65 -4.89 3.81
N TYR A 151 -1.34 -4.08 4.61
CA TYR A 151 -2.37 -3.15 4.11
C TYR A 151 -1.81 -2.19 3.05
N TRP A 152 -0.66 -1.58 3.35
CA TRP A 152 -0.04 -0.61 2.44
C TRP A 152 0.52 -1.25 1.17
N LEU A 153 1.03 -2.48 1.26
CA LEU A 153 1.38 -3.27 0.07
C LEU A 153 0.16 -3.58 -0.78
N GLY A 154 -0.95 -4.01 -0.16
CA GLY A 154 -2.21 -4.25 -0.85
C GLY A 154 -2.68 -3.02 -1.64
N LYS A 155 -2.64 -1.85 -0.98
CA LYS A 155 -3.01 -0.56 -1.59
C LYS A 155 -2.10 -0.20 -2.77
N ALA A 156 -0.79 -0.33 -2.59
CA ALA A 156 0.18 0.01 -3.63
C ALA A 156 0.08 -0.91 -4.86
N TYR A 157 -0.13 -2.21 -4.67
CA TYR A 157 -0.34 -3.15 -5.79
C TYR A 157 -1.68 -2.94 -6.49
N ASN A 158 -2.74 -2.55 -5.76
CA ASN A 158 -4.01 -2.19 -6.38
C ASN A 158 -3.86 -0.97 -7.30
N HIS A 159 -3.17 0.09 -6.83
CA HIS A 159 -2.86 1.27 -7.66
C HIS A 159 -2.00 0.92 -8.88
N LYS A 160 -1.14 -0.09 -8.76
CA LYS A 160 -0.31 -0.58 -9.88
C LYS A 160 -1.09 -1.43 -10.90
N GLY A 161 -2.32 -1.85 -10.58
CA GLY A 161 -3.10 -2.78 -11.40
C GLY A 161 -2.70 -4.25 -11.26
N GLU A 162 -1.82 -4.58 -10.31
CA GLU A 162 -1.44 -5.97 -10.01
C GLU A 162 -2.40 -6.58 -8.98
N TYR A 163 -3.66 -6.75 -9.39
CA TYR A 163 -4.77 -7.07 -8.48
C TYR A 163 -4.60 -8.37 -7.67
N ASN A 164 -4.01 -9.41 -8.26
CA ASN A 164 -3.79 -10.68 -7.54
C ASN A 164 -2.83 -10.52 -6.35
N LYS A 165 -1.78 -9.70 -6.48
CA LYS A 165 -0.88 -9.40 -5.35
C LYS A 165 -1.57 -8.51 -4.32
N ALA A 166 -2.39 -7.57 -4.76
CA ALA A 166 -3.16 -6.74 -3.86
C ALA A 166 -4.11 -7.59 -2.98
N ILE A 167 -4.80 -8.55 -3.59
CA ILE A 167 -5.66 -9.52 -2.88
C ILE A 167 -4.85 -10.32 -1.87
N GLU A 168 -3.72 -10.93 -2.28
CA GLU A 168 -2.87 -11.72 -1.38
C GLU A 168 -2.47 -10.93 -0.12
N TYR A 169 -2.00 -9.69 -0.30
CA TYR A 169 -1.60 -8.86 0.84
C TYR A 169 -2.77 -8.40 1.71
N TYR A 170 -3.92 -8.07 1.12
CA TYR A 170 -5.11 -7.74 1.90
C TYR A 170 -5.66 -8.96 2.67
N GLU A 171 -5.57 -10.17 2.11
CA GLU A 171 -5.95 -11.40 2.80
C GLU A 171 -5.02 -11.72 3.99
N GLN A 172 -3.70 -11.49 3.86
CA GLN A 172 -2.79 -11.62 4.99
C GLN A 172 -3.10 -10.59 6.10
N ASN A 173 -3.37 -9.34 5.72
CA ASN A 173 -3.80 -8.32 6.68
C ASN A 173 -5.11 -8.71 7.38
N LEU A 174 -6.10 -9.17 6.60
CA LEU A 174 -7.41 -9.62 7.10
C LEU A 174 -7.26 -10.76 8.10
N LYS A 175 -6.42 -11.76 7.79
CA LYS A 175 -6.15 -12.88 8.69
C LYS A 175 -5.63 -12.42 10.06
N ILE A 176 -4.72 -11.45 10.08
CA ILE A 176 -4.19 -10.90 11.34
C ILE A 176 -5.30 -10.15 12.10
N ASN A 177 -6.05 -9.27 11.42
CA ASN A 177 -7.11 -8.50 12.07
C ASN A 177 -8.25 -9.38 12.59
N LEU A 178 -8.62 -10.45 11.87
CA LEU A 178 -9.60 -11.44 12.35
C LEU A 178 -9.12 -12.11 13.64
N ASN A 179 -7.85 -12.50 13.70
CA ASN A 179 -7.28 -13.16 14.87
C ASN A 179 -7.17 -12.23 16.09
N GLN A 180 -6.82 -10.96 15.87
CA GLN A 180 -6.59 -10.00 16.97
C GLN A 180 -7.86 -9.27 17.43
N LEU A 181 -8.72 -8.87 16.50
CA LEU A 181 -9.84 -7.96 16.76
C LEU A 181 -11.21 -8.66 16.68
N GLY A 182 -11.27 -9.83 16.05
CA GLY A 182 -12.51 -10.57 15.81
C GLY A 182 -13.25 -10.15 14.53
N SER A 183 -14.20 -10.97 14.11
CA SER A 183 -14.90 -10.85 12.81
C SER A 183 -15.75 -9.59 12.67
N ASP A 184 -16.24 -9.04 13.77
CA ASP A 184 -17.21 -7.95 13.76
C ASP A 184 -16.56 -6.59 14.01
N HIS A 185 -15.23 -6.51 14.00
CA HIS A 185 -14.52 -5.26 14.24
C HIS A 185 -14.55 -4.34 13.01
N ILE A 186 -14.60 -3.02 13.22
CA ILE A 186 -14.73 -2.06 12.10
C ILE A 186 -13.51 -2.09 11.15
N ASN A 187 -12.31 -2.38 11.66
CA ASN A 187 -11.12 -2.60 10.82
C ASN A 187 -11.29 -3.78 9.86
N VAL A 188 -11.98 -4.84 10.28
CA VAL A 188 -12.29 -5.99 9.40
C VAL A 188 -13.27 -5.58 8.31
N ALA A 189 -14.27 -4.75 8.63
CA ALA A 189 -15.19 -4.17 7.66
C ALA A 189 -14.44 -3.36 6.59
N ASN A 190 -13.55 -2.46 7.01
CA ASN A 190 -12.70 -1.67 6.11
C ASN A 190 -11.86 -2.55 5.17
N LEU A 191 -11.37 -3.70 5.64
CA LEU A 191 -10.59 -4.64 4.83
C LEU A 191 -11.44 -5.39 3.81
N TYR A 192 -12.65 -5.80 4.18
CA TYR A 192 -13.61 -6.32 3.23
C TYR A 192 -13.93 -5.27 2.16
N ASN A 193 -14.14 -4.02 2.54
CA ASN A 193 -14.33 -2.94 1.57
C ASN A 193 -13.14 -2.79 0.61
N ASN A 194 -11.89 -2.89 1.10
CA ASN A 194 -10.71 -2.83 0.23
C ASN A 194 -10.61 -4.04 -0.71
N LEU A 195 -10.89 -5.26 -0.23
CA LEU A 195 -10.97 -6.44 -1.09
C LEU A 195 -12.05 -6.27 -2.15
N GLY A 196 -13.22 -5.75 -1.77
CA GLY A 196 -14.31 -5.40 -2.70
C GLY A 196 -13.84 -4.45 -3.80
N ASN A 197 -13.12 -3.39 -3.44
CA ASN A 197 -12.53 -2.45 -4.41
C ASN A 197 -11.58 -3.15 -5.40
N VAL A 198 -10.70 -4.03 -4.91
CA VAL A 198 -9.75 -4.76 -5.78
C VAL A 198 -10.47 -5.71 -6.73
N TYR A 199 -11.46 -6.47 -6.24
CA TYR A 199 -12.26 -7.36 -7.10
C TYR A 199 -13.09 -6.57 -8.13
N ASN A 200 -13.65 -5.42 -7.76
CA ASN A 200 -14.36 -4.54 -8.68
C ASN A 200 -13.43 -4.01 -9.77
N ASN A 201 -12.23 -3.54 -9.42
CA ASN A 201 -11.21 -3.09 -10.38
C ASN A 201 -10.74 -4.23 -11.30
N LYS A 202 -10.71 -5.46 -10.78
CA LYS A 202 -10.37 -6.66 -11.56
C LYS A 202 -11.50 -7.13 -12.49
N GLY A 203 -12.71 -6.59 -12.35
CA GLY A 203 -13.91 -7.00 -13.11
C GLY A 203 -14.63 -8.24 -12.55
N GLU A 204 -14.26 -8.70 -11.36
CA GLU A 204 -14.91 -9.82 -10.66
C GLU A 204 -16.04 -9.29 -9.76
N TYR A 205 -17.10 -8.76 -10.36
CA TYR A 205 -18.14 -7.99 -9.67
C TYR A 205 -18.90 -8.78 -8.59
N ASP A 206 -19.18 -10.07 -8.80
CA ASP A 206 -19.90 -10.88 -7.80
C ASP A 206 -19.11 -11.07 -6.51
N LYS A 207 -17.79 -11.27 -6.59
CA LYS A 207 -16.93 -11.31 -5.41
C LYS A 207 -16.83 -9.95 -4.73
N ALA A 208 -16.76 -8.88 -5.51
CA ALA A 208 -16.75 -7.53 -4.95
C ALA A 208 -18.03 -7.26 -4.14
N ILE A 209 -19.20 -7.64 -4.67
CA ILE A 209 -20.49 -7.57 -3.97
C ILE A 209 -20.44 -8.36 -2.66
N GLU A 210 -19.97 -9.62 -2.67
CA GLU A 210 -19.87 -10.44 -1.45
C GLU A 210 -19.06 -9.74 -0.35
N TYR A 211 -17.92 -9.13 -0.71
CA TYR A 211 -17.08 -8.42 0.25
C TYR A 211 -17.72 -7.10 0.72
N TYR A 212 -18.34 -6.33 -0.15
CA TYR A 212 -19.04 -5.11 0.26
C TYR A 212 -20.27 -5.41 1.14
N GLU A 213 -20.97 -6.53 0.93
CA GLU A 213 -22.06 -6.96 1.81
C GLU A 213 -21.56 -7.35 3.20
N LYS A 214 -20.39 -8.00 3.30
CA LYS A 214 -19.74 -8.28 4.59
C LYS A 214 -19.35 -7.00 5.32
N ASP A 215 -18.76 -6.03 4.62
CA ASP A 215 -18.49 -4.68 5.16
C ASP A 215 -19.77 -4.01 5.66
N LEU A 216 -20.80 -3.93 4.80
CA LEU A 216 -22.07 -3.30 5.14
C LEU A 216 -22.71 -3.92 6.38
N LYS A 217 -22.70 -5.25 6.51
CA LYS A 217 -23.25 -5.96 7.67
C LYS A 217 -22.58 -5.53 8.97
N ILE A 218 -21.24 -5.47 8.98
CA ILE A 218 -20.48 -5.05 10.16
C ILE A 218 -20.72 -3.55 10.44
N SER A 219 -20.63 -2.71 9.41
CA SER A 219 -20.84 -1.27 9.52
C SER A 219 -22.22 -0.94 10.08
N LEU A 220 -23.28 -1.62 9.63
CA LEU A 220 -24.63 -1.50 10.18
C LEU A 220 -24.68 -1.89 11.66
N SER A 221 -24.07 -3.02 12.03
CA SER A 221 -24.07 -3.52 13.40
C SER A 221 -23.29 -2.63 14.37
N LYS A 222 -22.16 -2.04 13.94
CA LYS A 222 -21.25 -1.31 14.82
C LYS A 222 -21.46 0.20 14.82
N LEU A 223 -21.90 0.78 13.71
CA LEU A 223 -22.03 2.23 13.55
C LEU A 223 -23.49 2.70 13.58
N GLY A 224 -24.44 1.80 13.29
CA GLY A 224 -25.86 2.11 13.17
C GLY A 224 -26.27 2.56 11.77
N HIS A 225 -27.58 2.48 11.50
CA HIS A 225 -28.16 2.64 10.15
C HIS A 225 -27.91 3.99 9.49
N ASP A 226 -27.83 5.08 10.27
CA ASP A 226 -27.69 6.44 9.74
C ASP A 226 -26.25 6.95 9.78
N HIS A 227 -25.25 6.09 9.95
CA HIS A 227 -23.86 6.52 10.02
C HIS A 227 -23.25 6.75 8.63
N ILE A 228 -22.38 7.75 8.47
CA ILE A 228 -21.73 8.07 7.19
C ILE A 228 -20.90 6.90 6.63
N GLY A 229 -20.31 6.08 7.50
CA GLY A 229 -19.64 4.83 7.11
C GLY A 229 -20.58 3.84 6.41
N VAL A 230 -21.83 3.71 6.88
CA VAL A 230 -22.84 2.88 6.21
C VAL A 230 -23.24 3.46 4.86
N ALA A 231 -23.31 4.80 4.76
CA ALA A 231 -23.53 5.46 3.47
C ALA A 231 -22.39 5.14 2.47
N ALA A 232 -21.13 5.08 2.92
CA ALA A 232 -20.01 4.69 2.08
C ALA A 232 -20.13 3.24 1.59
N SER A 233 -20.49 2.29 2.46
CA SER A 233 -20.73 0.89 2.07
C SER A 233 -21.87 0.77 1.03
N TYR A 234 -22.98 1.48 1.22
CA TYR A 234 -24.06 1.52 0.22
C TYR A 234 -23.61 2.13 -1.10
N ASN A 235 -22.83 3.20 -1.07
CA ASN A 235 -22.30 3.80 -2.30
C ASN A 235 -21.42 2.82 -3.08
N ASN A 236 -20.58 2.03 -2.40
CA ASN A 236 -19.70 1.06 -3.07
C ASN A 236 -20.48 -0.11 -3.66
N LEU A 237 -21.53 -0.58 -2.98
CA LEU A 237 -22.50 -1.51 -3.56
C LEU A 237 -23.18 -0.92 -4.81
N GLY A 238 -23.58 0.35 -4.76
CA GLY A 238 -24.14 1.06 -5.90
C GLY A 238 -23.19 1.05 -7.12
N ILE A 239 -21.93 1.41 -6.89
CA ILE A 239 -20.89 1.43 -7.94
C ILE A 239 -20.68 0.05 -8.55
N VAL A 240 -20.56 -1.01 -7.76
CA VAL A 240 -20.31 -2.35 -8.32
C VAL A 240 -21.52 -2.89 -9.09
N TYR A 241 -22.75 -2.62 -8.63
CA TYR A 241 -23.94 -2.99 -9.38
C TYR A 241 -24.07 -2.20 -10.68
N GLN A 242 -23.68 -0.91 -10.69
CA GLN A 242 -23.58 -0.11 -11.91
C GLN A 242 -22.57 -0.73 -12.90
N ASN A 243 -21.37 -1.06 -12.42
CA ASN A 243 -20.34 -1.69 -13.26
C ASN A 243 -20.77 -3.06 -13.80
N LYS A 244 -21.58 -3.80 -13.04
CA LYS A 244 -22.18 -5.07 -13.46
C LYS A 244 -23.35 -4.89 -14.45
N GLY A 245 -23.85 -3.67 -14.66
CA GLY A 245 -25.00 -3.37 -15.52
C GLY A 245 -26.37 -3.56 -14.85
N GLU A 246 -26.43 -3.81 -13.55
CA GLU A 246 -27.67 -3.97 -12.78
C GLU A 246 -28.14 -2.61 -12.24
N TYR A 247 -28.52 -1.70 -13.14
CA TYR A 247 -28.75 -0.29 -12.84
C TYR A 247 -29.84 -0.03 -11.78
N ASP A 248 -30.93 -0.80 -11.75
CA ASP A 248 -32.00 -0.59 -10.77
C ASP A 248 -31.55 -0.90 -9.33
N LYS A 249 -30.70 -1.93 -9.16
CA LYS A 249 -30.09 -2.20 -7.85
C LYS A 249 -29.11 -1.09 -7.49
N ALA A 250 -28.31 -0.63 -8.45
CA ALA A 250 -27.37 0.47 -8.24
C ALA A 250 -28.09 1.73 -7.73
N ILE A 251 -29.19 2.13 -8.38
CA ILE A 251 -30.04 3.25 -7.96
C ILE A 251 -30.49 3.06 -6.52
N GLY A 252 -31.09 1.90 -6.18
CA GLY A 252 -31.58 1.65 -4.82
C GLY A 252 -30.50 1.75 -3.74
N TYR A 253 -29.26 1.37 -4.05
CA TYR A 253 -28.13 1.54 -3.12
C TYR A 253 -27.62 2.98 -3.05
N HIS A 254 -27.52 3.69 -4.17
CA HIS A 254 -27.14 5.10 -4.18
C HIS A 254 -28.17 5.99 -3.47
N GLU A 255 -29.47 5.72 -3.62
CA GLU A 255 -30.53 6.43 -2.90
C GLU A 255 -30.44 6.23 -1.39
N LYS A 256 -30.16 5.01 -0.92
CA LYS A 256 -29.90 4.73 0.50
C LYS A 256 -28.70 5.51 1.01
N SER A 257 -27.59 5.53 0.27
CA SER A 257 -26.42 6.35 0.62
C SER A 257 -26.77 7.84 0.67
N LEU A 258 -27.48 8.35 -0.33
CA LEU A 258 -27.85 9.75 -0.45
C LEU A 258 -28.76 10.18 0.71
N LYS A 259 -29.74 9.34 1.08
CA LYS A 259 -30.64 9.60 2.21
C LYS A 259 -29.89 9.81 3.53
N ILE A 260 -28.88 8.98 3.81
CA ILE A 260 -28.06 9.13 5.02
C ILE A 260 -27.22 10.41 4.94
N LYS A 261 -26.60 10.69 3.79
CA LYS A 261 -25.79 11.90 3.62
C LYS A 261 -26.62 13.18 3.78
N LEU A 262 -27.85 13.21 3.26
CA LEU A 262 -28.78 14.33 3.42
C LEU A 262 -29.21 14.54 4.89
N SER A 263 -29.26 13.49 5.71
CA SER A 263 -29.67 13.59 7.11
C SER A 263 -28.51 13.92 8.07
N LYS A 264 -27.26 13.71 7.66
CA LYS A 264 -26.08 13.83 8.53
C LYS A 264 -25.09 14.91 8.12
N LEU A 265 -25.08 15.32 6.86
CA LEU A 265 -24.17 16.34 6.35
C LEU A 265 -24.91 17.66 6.20
N GLU A 266 -24.15 18.76 6.19
CA GLU A 266 -24.68 20.06 5.80
C GLU A 266 -25.27 19.99 4.38
N PHE A 267 -26.34 20.75 4.14
CA PHE A 267 -27.13 20.68 2.91
C PHE A 267 -26.29 20.88 1.62
N GLU A 268 -25.20 21.65 1.69
CA GLU A 268 -24.31 21.94 0.56
C GLU A 268 -22.99 21.17 0.60
N HIS A 269 -22.96 20.03 1.29
CA HIS A 269 -21.76 19.21 1.36
C HIS A 269 -21.46 18.52 0.01
N ILE A 270 -20.21 18.59 -0.46
CA ILE A 270 -19.78 18.02 -1.76
C ILE A 270 -20.10 16.53 -1.89
N GLY A 271 -20.06 15.77 -0.79
CA GLY A 271 -20.47 14.36 -0.77
C GLY A 271 -21.93 14.10 -1.19
N ILE A 272 -22.84 15.07 -1.02
CA ILE A 272 -24.22 15.02 -1.52
C ILE A 272 -24.21 15.25 -3.03
N ALA A 273 -23.48 16.27 -3.51
CA ALA A 273 -23.32 16.54 -4.94
C ALA A 273 -22.77 15.33 -5.71
N ASN A 274 -21.78 14.64 -5.16
CA ASN A 274 -21.22 13.42 -5.76
C ASN A 274 -22.24 12.28 -5.81
N SER A 275 -23.12 12.18 -4.82
CA SER A 275 -24.18 11.16 -4.81
C SER A 275 -25.24 11.44 -5.88
N TYR A 276 -25.61 12.70 -6.08
CA TYR A 276 -26.46 13.09 -7.21
C TYR A 276 -25.79 12.83 -8.55
N ASN A 277 -24.49 13.14 -8.69
CA ASN A 277 -23.76 12.84 -9.91
C ASN A 277 -23.76 11.34 -10.23
N ASN A 278 -23.56 10.47 -9.23
CA ASN A 278 -23.61 9.02 -9.44
C ASN A 278 -24.99 8.54 -9.92
N LEU A 279 -26.08 9.09 -9.37
CA LEU A 279 -27.43 8.81 -9.85
C LEU A 279 -27.63 9.30 -11.29
N GLY A 280 -27.15 10.51 -11.62
CA GLY A 280 -27.17 11.06 -12.97
C GLY A 280 -26.48 10.12 -13.98
N ASN A 281 -25.25 9.68 -13.66
CA ASN A 281 -24.50 8.72 -14.48
C ASN A 281 -25.30 7.42 -14.71
N ILE A 282 -26.02 6.92 -13.71
CA ILE A 282 -26.79 5.67 -13.86
C ILE A 282 -28.01 5.89 -14.74
N TYR A 283 -28.75 6.99 -14.56
CA TYR A 283 -29.89 7.30 -15.42
C TYR A 283 -29.49 7.60 -16.87
N GLU A 284 -28.33 8.22 -17.09
CA GLU A 284 -27.73 8.39 -18.41
C GLU A 284 -27.43 7.03 -19.06
N ASN A 285 -26.78 6.11 -18.33
CA ASN A 285 -26.54 4.74 -18.81
C ASN A 285 -27.83 3.97 -19.09
N LYS A 286 -28.93 4.31 -18.41
CA LYS A 286 -30.28 3.78 -18.67
C LYS A 286 -31.02 4.48 -19.82
N VAL A 287 -30.43 5.51 -20.44
CA VAL A 287 -31.07 6.33 -21.49
C VAL A 287 -32.30 7.09 -20.97
N GLU A 288 -32.38 7.32 -19.65
CA GLU A 288 -33.41 8.13 -18.98
C GLU A 288 -32.90 9.57 -18.80
N TYR A 289 -32.67 10.26 -19.91
CA TYR A 289 -31.91 11.53 -19.95
C TYR A 289 -32.52 12.65 -19.12
N ASP A 290 -33.85 12.79 -19.10
CA ASP A 290 -34.52 13.83 -18.30
C ASP A 290 -34.18 13.71 -16.80
N LYS A 291 -34.17 12.47 -16.28
CA LYS A 291 -33.77 12.22 -14.89
C LYS A 291 -32.27 12.43 -14.68
N ALA A 292 -31.45 12.03 -15.65
CA ALA A 292 -30.01 12.25 -15.58
C ALA A 292 -29.70 13.75 -15.43
N ILE A 293 -30.29 14.58 -16.29
CA ILE A 293 -30.19 16.04 -16.25
C ILE A 293 -30.64 16.58 -14.90
N GLU A 294 -31.81 16.17 -14.39
CA GLU A 294 -32.31 16.60 -13.07
C GLU A 294 -31.27 16.35 -11.96
N TYR A 295 -30.67 15.17 -11.93
CA TYR A 295 -29.65 14.83 -10.92
C TYR A 295 -28.34 15.59 -11.14
N TYR A 296 -27.90 15.79 -12.38
CA TYR A 296 -26.71 16.57 -12.68
C TYR A 296 -26.88 18.04 -12.32
N GLU A 297 -28.03 18.64 -12.57
CA GLU A 297 -28.33 20.02 -12.15
C GLU A 297 -28.30 20.18 -10.63
N ARG A 298 -28.86 19.22 -9.87
CA ARG A 298 -28.77 19.20 -8.40
C ARG A 298 -27.32 19.12 -7.92
N SER A 299 -26.49 18.30 -8.57
CA SER A 299 -25.05 18.20 -8.28
C SER A 299 -24.34 19.52 -8.55
N LEU A 300 -24.55 20.09 -9.74
CA LEU A 300 -23.95 21.34 -10.19
C LEU A 300 -24.28 22.49 -9.26
N LYS A 301 -25.55 22.63 -8.84
CA LYS A 301 -26.00 23.67 -7.92
C LYS A 301 -25.21 23.67 -6.61
N ILE A 302 -25.01 22.50 -6.00
CA ILE A 302 -24.24 22.38 -4.75
C ILE A 302 -22.77 22.76 -4.98
N LYS A 303 -22.15 22.24 -6.05
CA LYS A 303 -20.74 22.53 -6.35
C LYS A 303 -20.50 24.01 -6.65
N LEU A 304 -21.41 24.66 -7.39
CA LEU A 304 -21.36 26.10 -7.65
C LEU A 304 -21.39 26.90 -6.34
N ASN A 305 -22.34 26.59 -5.45
CA ASN A 305 -22.48 27.30 -4.19
C ASN A 305 -21.26 27.11 -3.27
N LYS A 306 -20.69 25.90 -3.23
CA LYS A 306 -19.62 25.57 -2.28
C LYS A 306 -18.21 25.89 -2.78
N LEU A 307 -17.95 25.76 -4.07
CA LEU A 307 -16.60 25.84 -4.68
C LEU A 307 -16.41 27.07 -5.56
N GLY A 308 -17.49 27.72 -6.01
CA GLY A 308 -17.45 28.81 -6.98
C GLY A 308 -17.36 28.34 -8.44
N SER A 309 -17.67 29.24 -9.37
CA SER A 309 -17.78 28.96 -10.82
C SER A 309 -16.49 28.44 -11.46
N ASP A 310 -15.34 28.88 -10.97
CA ASP A 310 -14.04 28.66 -11.62
C ASP A 310 -13.39 27.34 -11.18
N HIS A 311 -14.05 26.57 -10.31
CA HIS A 311 -13.50 25.33 -9.79
C HIS A 311 -13.57 24.19 -10.84
N PRO A 312 -12.51 23.37 -11.00
CA PRO A 312 -12.51 22.27 -11.97
C PRO A 312 -13.68 21.30 -11.84
N GLU A 313 -14.13 21.00 -10.61
CA GLU A 313 -15.30 20.13 -10.40
C GLU A 313 -16.63 20.71 -10.91
N VAL A 314 -16.77 22.04 -10.97
CA VAL A 314 -17.93 22.71 -11.57
C VAL A 314 -17.88 22.57 -13.09
N ALA A 315 -16.70 22.76 -13.69
CA ALA A 315 -16.49 22.52 -15.11
C ALA A 315 -16.84 21.06 -15.50
N SER A 316 -16.42 20.07 -14.70
CA SER A 316 -16.81 18.67 -14.90
C SER A 316 -18.32 18.47 -14.82
N SER A 317 -19.02 19.17 -13.91
CA SER A 317 -20.48 19.08 -13.83
C SER A 317 -21.19 19.71 -15.03
N TYR A 318 -20.64 20.76 -15.66
CA TYR A 318 -21.16 21.25 -16.94
C TYR A 318 -20.95 20.25 -18.08
N ASN A 319 -19.80 19.58 -18.13
CA ASN A 319 -19.58 18.52 -19.12
C ASN A 319 -20.61 17.39 -18.98
N ASN A 320 -20.95 17.02 -17.74
CA ASN A 320 -22.00 16.02 -17.46
C ASN A 320 -23.41 16.50 -17.81
N LEU A 321 -23.65 17.77 -18.15
CA LEU A 321 -24.94 18.22 -18.68
C LEU A 321 -24.98 18.26 -20.22
N GLY A 322 -23.83 18.08 -20.87
CA GLY A 322 -23.67 18.18 -22.32
C GLY A 322 -23.44 16.85 -23.05
N PHE A 323 -23.68 15.70 -22.41
CA PHE A 323 -23.57 14.37 -23.04
C PHE A 323 -24.62 14.15 -24.14
#